data_AF-A0A356KU73-F1
#
_entry.id   AF-A0A356KU73-F1
#
_cell.length_a   1.000
_cell.length_b   1.000
_cell.length_c   1.000
_cell.angle_alpha   90.00
_cell.angle_beta   90.00
_cell.angle_gamma   90.00
#
_symmetry.space_group_name_H-M   'P 1'
#
loop_
_entity.id
_entity.type
_entity.pdbx_description
1 polymer ?
#
loop_
_entity_poly.entity_id
_entity_poly.type
_entity_poly.pdbx_seq_one_letter_code
_entity_poly.pdbx_strand_id
1 'polypeptide(L)' 'MIPLPSWLVRALALACLVGAAGCVNVDFTERRHLADPNMELSDGPTRTHFEQKVFYSREGSSGGIGASGGGGCGCY' A
#
# COMPACT_ATOMS: atom_id res chain seq x y z
N MET A 1 -7.21 16.43 -37.63
CA MET A 1 -6.36 15.35 -37.08
C MET A 1 -4.93 15.88 -37.04
N ILE A 2 -4.45 16.27 -35.86
CA ILE A 2 -3.10 16.83 -35.69
C ILE A 2 -2.15 15.63 -35.57
N PRO A 3 -1.15 15.46 -36.46
CA PRO A 3 -0.20 14.38 -36.34
C PRO A 3 0.65 14.60 -35.09
N LEU A 4 0.55 13.67 -34.12
CA LEU A 4 1.43 13.68 -32.96
C LEU A 4 2.88 13.51 -33.45
N PRO A 5 3.80 14.40 -33.02
CA PRO A 5 5.16 14.33 -33.51
C PRO A 5 5.88 13.12 -32.88
N SER A 6 6.74 12.46 -33.65
CA SER A 6 7.39 11.20 -33.28
C SER A 6 8.23 11.24 -32.01
N TRP A 7 8.72 12.42 -31.60
CA TRP A 7 9.44 12.62 -30.34
C TRP A 7 8.52 12.49 -29.10
N LEU A 8 7.25 12.87 -29.24
CA LEU A 8 6.27 12.83 -28.14
C LEU A 8 5.85 11.37 -27.87
N VAL A 9 5.69 10.58 -28.93
CA VAL A 9 5.45 9.13 -28.85
C VAL A 9 6.64 8.41 -28.20
N ARG A 10 7.87 8.76 -28.59
CA ARG A 10 9.10 8.20 -27.99
C ARG A 10 9.26 8.57 -26.51
N ALA A 11 8.98 9.82 -26.14
CA ALA A 11 9.02 10.27 -24.75
C ALA A 11 8.00 9.53 -23.87
N LEU A 12 6.78 9.34 -24.38
CA LEU A 12 5.73 8.60 -23.68
C LEU A 12 6.10 7.13 -23.48
N ALA A 13 6.68 6.49 -24.50
CA ALA A 13 7.15 5.11 -24.43
C ALA A 13 8.28 4.93 -23.40
N LEU A 14 9.23 5.85 -23.36
CA LEU A 14 10.30 5.88 -22.36
C LEU A 14 9.77 6.07 -20.93
N ALA A 15 8.83 7.00 -20.73
CA ALA A 15 8.21 7.22 -19.43
C ALA A 15 7.46 5.98 -18.92
N CYS A 16 6.75 5.27 -19.81
CA CYS A 16 6.05 4.04 -19.48
C CYS A 16 7.02 2.91 -19.07
N LEU A 17 8.15 2.78 -19.78
CA LEU A 17 9.20 1.80 -19.47
C LEU A 17 9.84 2.05 -18.10
N VAL A 18 10.12 3.31 -17.76
CA VAL A 18 10.68 3.68 -16.45
C VAL A 18 9.66 3.49 -15.32
N GLY A 19 8.39 3.84 -15.56
CA GLY A 19 7.32 3.65 -14.57
C GLY A 19 7.04 2.18 -14.23
N ALA A 20 7.20 1.27 -15.20
CA ALA A 20 7.01 -0.16 -14.98
C ALA A 20 8.12 -0.80 -14.12
N ALA A 21 9.32 -0.21 -14.06
CA ALA A 21 10.44 -0.74 -13.29
C ALA A 21 10.23 -0.72 -11.77
N GLY A 22 9.28 0.08 -11.27
CA GLY A 22 8.94 0.14 -9.84
C GLY A 22 7.96 -0.93 -9.37
N CYS A 23 7.37 -1.72 -10.27
CA CYS A 23 6.36 -2.74 -9.93
C CYS A 23 7.04 -4.07 -9.54
N VAL A 24 7.87 -4.03 -8.50
CA VAL A 24 8.53 -5.22 -7.95
C VAL A 24 7.82 -5.69 -6.69
N ASN A 25 7.62 -7.01 -6.58
CA ASN A 25 7.10 -7.61 -5.36
C ASN A 25 8.23 -7.67 -4.32
N VAL A 26 8.25 -6.67 -3.44
CA VAL A 26 9.20 -6.57 -2.31
C VAL A 26 8.77 -7.52 -1.21
N ASP A 27 9.71 -8.35 -0.73
CA ASP A 27 9.45 -9.30 0.34
C ASP A 27 8.98 -8.58 1.60
N PHE A 28 8.15 -9.25 2.38
CA PHE A 28 7.63 -8.70 3.63
C PHE A 28 8.75 -8.27 4.59
N THR A 29 9.84 -9.04 4.66
CA THR A 29 10.96 -8.80 5.56
C THR A 29 11.72 -7.52 5.22
N GLU A 30 11.77 -7.15 3.94
CA GLU A 30 12.41 -5.92 3.47
C GLU A 30 11.64 -4.66 3.89
N ARG A 31 10.34 -4.80 4.23
CA ARG A 31 9.49 -3.70 4.73
C ARG A 31 9.59 -3.48 6.24
N ARG A 32 10.48 -4.19 6.93
CA ARG A 32 10.65 -4.12 8.39
C ARG A 32 10.84 -2.69 8.92
N HIS A 33 11.55 -1.83 8.19
CA HIS A 33 11.79 -0.46 8.67
C HIS A 33 10.50 0.37 8.74
N LEU A 34 9.57 0.14 7.81
CA LEU A 34 8.24 0.78 7.80
C LEU A 34 7.29 0.14 8.84
N ALA A 35 7.67 -0.98 9.43
CA ALA A 35 6.92 -1.66 10.48
C ALA A 35 7.40 -1.30 11.89
N ASP A 36 8.29 -0.33 12.02
CA ASP A 36 8.70 0.18 13.32
C ASP A 36 7.48 0.77 14.05
N PRO A 37 7.24 0.43 15.34
CA PRO A 37 6.15 1.01 16.12
C PRO A 37 6.15 2.54 16.17
N ASN A 38 7.30 3.19 15.94
CA ASN A 38 7.37 4.66 15.87
C ASN A 38 6.80 5.24 14.55
N MET A 39 6.65 4.42 13.50
CA MET A 39 6.04 4.79 12.22
C MET A 39 4.57 4.35 12.14
N GLU A 40 4.00 3.83 13.23
CA GLU A 40 2.62 3.38 13.27
C GLU A 40 1.65 4.57 13.10
N LEU A 41 0.80 4.52 12.08
CA LEU A 41 -0.22 5.55 11.78
C LEU A 41 -1.47 5.46 12.68
N SER A 42 -1.33 4.81 13.83
CA SER A 42 -2.39 4.38 14.73
C SER A 42 -2.33 5.20 16.01
N ASP A 43 -3.48 5.51 16.60
CA ASP A 43 -3.61 6.20 17.90
C ASP A 43 -3.15 5.32 19.10
N GLY A 44 -2.39 4.25 18.84
CA GLY A 44 -1.89 3.29 19.81
C GLY A 44 -2.74 2.02 19.91
N PRO A 45 -2.14 0.93 20.43
CA PRO A 45 -2.65 -0.44 20.27
C PRO A 45 -4.00 -0.68 20.95
N THR A 46 -4.27 0.01 22.07
CA THR A 46 -5.52 -0.18 22.82
C THR A 46 -6.72 0.39 22.05
N ARG A 47 -6.54 1.56 21.42
CA ARG A 47 -7.62 2.23 20.70
C ARG A 47 -7.92 1.53 19.39
N THR A 48 -6.91 1.17 18.62
CA THR A 48 -7.08 0.38 17.39
C THR A 48 -7.73 -0.98 17.67
N HIS A 49 -7.36 -1.67 18.75
CA HIS A 49 -8.03 -2.92 19.13
C HIS A 49 -9.51 -2.72 19.46
N PHE A 50 -9.87 -1.67 20.20
CA PHE A 50 -11.27 -1.36 20.49
C PHE A 50 -12.07 -1.08 19.22
N GLU A 51 -11.55 -0.20 18.35
CA GLU A 51 -12.21 0.18 17.10
C GLU A 51 -12.36 -1.02 16.16
N GLN A 52 -11.34 -1.88 16.03
CA GLN A 52 -11.41 -3.13 15.27
C GLN A 52 -12.58 -4.00 15.72
N LYS A 53 -12.79 -4.16 17.03
CA LYS A 53 -13.90 -4.98 17.55
C LYS A 53 -15.25 -4.37 17.20
N VAL A 54 -15.38 -3.05 17.30
CA VAL A 54 -16.62 -2.33 16.94
C VAL A 54 -16.92 -2.46 15.45
N PHE A 55 -15.93 -2.24 14.58
CA PHE A 55 -16.11 -2.34 13.12
C PHE A 55 -16.35 -3.78 12.68
N TYR A 56 -15.65 -4.76 13.25
CA TYR A 56 -15.86 -6.17 12.96
C TYR A 56 -17.29 -6.62 13.28
N SER A 57 -17.85 -6.14 14.40
CA SER A 57 -19.23 -6.41 14.77
C SER A 57 -20.26 -5.69 13.89
N ARG A 58 -19.90 -4.55 13.28
CA ARG A 58 -20.80 -3.73 12.47
C ARG A 58 -20.83 -4.12 10.99
N GLU A 59 -19.67 -4.37 10.39
CA GLU A 59 -19.50 -4.54 8.94
C GLU A 59 -19.26 -5.99 8.52
N GLY A 60 -19.18 -6.91 9.48
CA GLY A 60 -19.12 -8.35 9.23
C GLY A 60 -17.90 -8.77 8.41
N SER A 61 -16.76 -9.00 9.06
CA SER A 61 -15.50 -9.54 8.50
C SER A 61 -14.90 -8.86 7.24
N SER A 62 -15.55 -7.83 6.69
CA SER A 62 -15.27 -7.28 5.36
C SER A 62 -14.10 -6.29 5.30
N GLY A 63 -13.30 -6.22 6.36
CA GLY A 63 -12.04 -5.46 6.39
C GLY A 63 -11.80 -4.82 7.74
N GLY A 64 -10.88 -5.38 8.53
CA GLY A 64 -10.43 -4.77 9.78
C GLY A 64 -9.44 -3.63 9.52
N ILE A 65 -9.30 -2.74 10.52
CA ILE A 65 -8.25 -1.72 10.55
C ILE A 65 -6.89 -2.43 10.37
N GLY A 66 -6.16 -2.12 9.29
CA GLY A 66 -4.84 -2.70 8.98
C GLY A 66 -4.78 -3.79 7.91
N ALA A 67 -5.90 -4.15 7.26
CA ALA A 67 -5.98 -5.30 6.35
C ALA A 67 -5.17 -5.23 5.03
N SER A 68 -4.47 -4.12 4.71
CA SER A 68 -3.74 -4.03 3.43
C SER A 68 -2.46 -3.18 3.41
N GLY A 69 -1.93 -2.74 4.56
CA GLY A 69 -0.95 -1.63 4.53
C GLY A 69 0.15 -1.56 5.59
N GLY A 70 0.49 -2.65 6.29
CA GLY A 70 1.54 -2.58 7.34
C GLY A 70 2.44 -3.80 7.35
N GLY A 71 3.76 -3.59 7.38
CA GLY A 71 4.80 -4.62 7.49
C GLY A 71 4.82 -5.38 8.83
N GLY A 72 3.66 -5.66 9.43
CA GLY A 72 3.50 -6.58 10.58
C GLY A 72 3.15 -7.99 10.10
N CYS A 73 3.37 -9.01 10.96
CA CYS A 73 3.52 -10.46 10.70
C CYS A 73 2.46 -11.22 9.85
N GLY A 74 1.72 -10.57 8.96
CA GLY A 74 1.01 -11.20 7.86
C GLY A 74 -0.16 -12.08 8.28
N CYS A 75 -0.70 -11.90 9.48
CA CYS A 75 -1.90 -12.63 9.90
C CYS A 75 -3.14 -12.04 9.21
N TYR A 76 -3.34 -12.43 7.96
CA TYR A 76 -4.65 -12.87 7.50
C TYR A 76 -4.99 -14.23 8.11
#